data_AF-A0A941S350-F1
#
_entry.id   AF-A0A941S350-F1
#
_cell.length_a   1.000
_cell.length_b   1.000
_cell.length_c   1.000
_cell.angle_alpha   90.00
_cell.angle_beta   90.00
_cell.angle_gamma   90.00
#
_symmetry.space_group_name_H-M   'P 1'
#
loop_
_entity.id
_entity.type
_entity.pdbx_description
1 polymer ?
#
loop_
_entity_poly.entity_id
_entity_poly.type
_entity_poly.pdbx_seq_one_letter_code
_entity_poly.pdbx_strand_id
1 'polypeptide(L)'
;MTPLRPETYLETHDVTNQPPPFEEVNLFTGDRALQNALKHAGGEAHRARLSEFGARCGSAEVAEWAMQANKNPPQLRRFDKYGQRIDEVEFHPAYHKLMAFGIGAGVSSAAWT
;
A
#
# COMPACT_ATOMS: atom_id res chain seq x y z
N MET A 1 3.56 2.82 9.57
CA MET A 1 4.87 2.77 10.24
C MET A 1 4.62 2.62 11.75
N THR A 2 4.91 1.46 12.37
CA THR A 2 4.74 1.32 13.84
C THR A 2 5.51 2.46 14.50
N PRO A 3 4.84 3.39 15.22
CA PRO A 3 5.54 4.53 15.79
C PRO A 3 6.59 3.96 16.76
N LEU A 4 7.86 4.26 16.47
CA LEU A 4 8.96 4.06 17.41
C LEU A 4 8.55 4.83 18.66
N ARG A 5 8.13 4.12 19.72
CA ARG A 5 7.52 4.64 20.96
C ARG A 5 8.01 6.06 21.26
N PRO A 6 7.30 7.11 20.79
CA PRO A 6 7.86 8.44 20.82
C PRO A 6 7.73 8.98 22.23
N GLU A 7 8.78 9.62 22.73
CA GLU A 7 8.68 10.38 23.98
C GLU A 7 7.81 11.62 23.73
N THR A 8 6.72 11.73 24.48
CA THR A 8 5.75 12.83 24.35
C THR A 8 5.94 13.91 25.40
N TYR A 9 6.78 13.69 26.41
CA TYR A 9 7.18 14.67 27.41
C TYR A 9 8.63 15.07 27.11
N LEU A 10 8.84 16.31 26.67
CA LEU A 10 10.15 16.84 26.32
C LEU A 10 10.55 17.94 27.31
N GLU A 11 11.83 18.31 27.33
CA GLU A 11 12.35 19.32 28.26
C GLU A 11 11.63 20.68 28.17
N THR A 12 11.17 21.06 26.98
CA THR A 12 10.57 22.39 26.72
C THR A 12 9.05 22.39 26.59
N HIS A 13 8.44 21.23 26.32
CA HIS A 13 7.00 21.12 26.10
C HIS A 13 6.52 19.66 26.07
N ASP A 14 5.22 19.47 26.22
CA ASP A 14 4.55 18.19 26.00
C ASP A 14 3.89 18.17 24.61
N VAL A 15 4.05 17.07 23.89
CA VAL A 15 3.40 16.83 22.61
C VAL A 15 2.01 16.27 22.86
N THR A 16 1.00 17.13 22.74
CA THR A 16 -0.42 16.79 22.97
C THR A 16 -1.26 17.01 21.71
N ASN A 17 -2.52 16.53 21.74
CA ASN A 17 -3.50 16.68 20.66
C ASN A 17 -3.04 16.17 19.27
N GLN A 18 -2.22 15.11 19.24
CA GLN A 18 -1.84 14.46 17.99
C GLN A 18 -2.86 13.36 17.65
N PRO A 19 -3.49 13.39 16.47
CA PRO A 19 -4.34 12.30 16.04
C PRO A 19 -3.52 11.02 15.83
N PRO A 20 -4.09 9.83 16.08
CA PRO A 20 -3.42 8.60 15.72
C PRO A 20 -3.26 8.49 14.20
N PRO A 21 -2.25 7.76 13.70
CA PRO A 21 -2.11 7.47 12.28
C PRO A 21 -3.37 6.81 11.71
N PHE A 22 -3.71 7.15 10.47
CA PHE A 22 -4.78 6.48 9.73
C PHE A 22 -4.24 5.20 9.06
N GLU A 23 -3.95 4.20 9.88
CA GLU A 23 -3.42 2.89 9.50
C GLU A 23 -4.20 1.80 10.25
N GLU A 24 -4.09 0.54 9.82
CA GLU A 24 -4.82 -0.62 10.39
C GLU A 24 -6.35 -0.46 10.30
N VAL A 25 -6.79 0.14 9.19
CA VAL A 25 -8.21 0.33 8.87
C VAL A 25 -8.60 -0.48 7.64
N ASN A 26 -9.88 -0.85 7.54
CA ASN A 26 -10.39 -1.48 6.33
C ASN A 26 -11.00 -0.42 5.41
N LEU A 27 -10.31 -0.15 4.30
CA LEU A 27 -10.71 0.89 3.35
C LEU A 27 -12.01 0.56 2.61
N PHE A 28 -12.40 -0.72 2.53
CA PHE A 28 -13.65 -1.14 1.90
C PHE A 28 -14.83 -1.03 2.88
N THR A 29 -14.71 -1.61 4.08
CA THR A 29 -15.82 -1.60 5.05
C THR A 29 -16.03 -0.23 5.70
N GLY A 30 -15.00 0.61 5.71
CA GLY A 30 -15.09 2.01 6.13
C GLY A 30 -15.82 2.92 5.13
N ASP A 31 -15.98 2.51 3.88
CA ASP A 31 -16.66 3.31 2.84
C ASP A 31 -18.08 2.78 2.57
N ARG A 32 -19.08 3.48 3.11
CA ARG A 32 -20.49 3.15 2.90
C ARG A 32 -20.94 3.41 1.46
N ALA A 33 -20.40 4.44 0.80
CA ALA A 33 -20.78 4.77 -0.57
C ALA A 33 -20.31 3.67 -1.53
N LEU A 34 -19.07 3.22 -1.37
CA LEU A 34 -18.50 2.11 -2.14
C LEU A 34 -19.27 0.81 -1.93
N GLN A 35 -19.59 0.46 -0.68
CA GLN A 35 -20.38 -0.75 -0.39
C GLN A 35 -21.78 -0.71 -1.00
N ASN A 36 -22.43 0.45 -0.98
CA ASN A 36 -23.71 0.63 -1.65
C ASN A 36 -23.57 0.48 -3.17
N ALA A 37 -22.56 1.10 -3.78
CA ALA A 37 -22.30 1.00 -5.21
C ALA A 37 -22.08 -0.46 -5.64
N LEU A 38 -21.29 -1.23 -4.87
CA LEU A 38 -21.06 -2.65 -5.12
C LEU A 38 -22.38 -3.44 -5.17
N LYS A 39 -23.25 -3.22 -4.18
CA LYS A 39 -24.56 -3.90 -4.10
C LYS A 39 -25.44 -3.56 -5.31
N HIS A 40 -25.51 -2.29 -5.70
CA HIS A 40 -26.32 -1.85 -6.83
C HIS A 40 -25.78 -2.35 -8.18
N ALA A 41 -24.46 -2.53 -8.29
CA ALA A 41 -23.83 -3.11 -9.47
C ALA A 41 -23.91 -4.64 -9.53
N GLY A 42 -24.58 -5.30 -8.57
CA GLY A 42 -24.67 -6.77 -8.51
C GLY A 42 -23.38 -7.47 -8.07
N GLY A 43 -22.39 -6.73 -7.56
CA GLY A 43 -21.08 -7.25 -7.17
C GLY A 43 -21.02 -7.88 -5.77
N GLU A 44 -22.16 -8.15 -5.14
CA GLU A 44 -22.25 -8.61 -3.75
C GLU A 44 -21.47 -9.91 -3.50
N ALA A 45 -21.39 -10.79 -4.52
CA ALA A 45 -20.59 -12.02 -4.48
C ALA A 45 -19.10 -11.78 -4.19
N HIS A 46 -18.58 -10.57 -4.45
CA HIS A 46 -17.18 -10.20 -4.23
C HIS A 46 -16.94 -9.49 -2.89
N ARG A 47 -17.98 -9.26 -2.07
CA ARG A 47 -17.86 -8.49 -0.81
C ARG A 47 -16.76 -9.01 0.11
N ALA A 48 -16.67 -10.32 0.32
CA ALA A 48 -15.69 -10.91 1.23
C ALA A 48 -14.25 -10.64 0.76
N ARG A 49 -13.98 -10.88 -0.53
CA ARG A 49 -12.69 -10.61 -1.17
C ARG A 49 -12.32 -9.12 -1.11
N LEU A 50 -13.27 -8.24 -1.38
CA LEU A 50 -13.05 -6.79 -1.32
C LEU A 50 -12.81 -6.30 0.12
N SER A 51 -13.46 -6.91 1.11
CA SER A 51 -13.21 -6.64 2.53
C SER A 51 -11.80 -7.04 2.94
N GLU A 52 -11.35 -8.24 2.57
CA GLU A 52 -9.99 -8.70 2.85
C GLU A 52 -8.94 -7.81 2.16
N PHE A 53 -9.16 -7.51 0.88
CA PHE A 53 -8.29 -6.61 0.12
C PHE A 53 -8.25 -5.20 0.73
N GLY A 54 -9.41 -4.64 1.12
CA GLY A 54 -9.52 -3.33 1.74
C GLY A 54 -8.83 -3.24 3.11
N ALA A 55 -8.87 -4.31 3.91
CA ALA A 55 -8.10 -4.40 5.15
C ALA A 55 -6.60 -4.41 4.88
N ARG A 56 -6.15 -5.18 3.89
CA ARG A 56 -4.73 -5.25 3.53
C ARG A 56 -4.22 -3.91 3.00
N CYS A 57 -4.98 -3.25 2.13
CA CYS A 57 -4.65 -1.92 1.60
C CYS A 57 -4.53 -0.84 2.68
N GLY A 58 -5.33 -0.90 3.74
CA GLY A 58 -5.27 0.05 4.85
C GLY A 58 -4.30 -0.33 5.97
N SER A 59 -3.55 -1.43 5.84
CA SER A 59 -2.54 -1.80 6.84
C SER A 59 -1.33 -0.86 6.81
N ALA A 60 -0.69 -0.70 7.98
CA ALA A 60 0.55 0.05 8.14
C ALA A 60 1.68 -0.51 7.26
N GLU A 61 1.67 -1.83 7.03
CA GLU A 61 2.67 -2.52 6.22
C GLU A 61 2.58 -2.13 4.74
N VAL A 62 1.38 -2.14 4.15
CA VAL A 62 1.18 -1.75 2.74
C VAL A 62 1.43 -0.26 2.55
N ALA A 63 1.02 0.58 3.51
CA ALA A 63 1.35 2.00 3.52
C ALA A 63 2.88 2.24 3.53
N GLU A 64 3.63 1.48 4.31
CA GLU A 64 5.10 1.54 4.32
C GLU A 64 5.69 1.12 2.96
N TRP A 65 5.17 0.06 2.33
CA TRP A 65 5.63 -0.32 0.99
C TRP A 65 5.39 0.80 -0.03
N ALA A 66 4.22 1.45 0.02
CA ALA A 66 3.90 2.58 -0.84
C ALA A 66 4.86 3.75 -0.63
N MET A 67 5.17 4.08 0.64
CA MET A 67 6.13 5.13 0.96
C MET A 67 7.53 4.80 0.43
N GLN A 68 8.03 3.58 0.69
CA GLN A 68 9.35 3.15 0.24
C GLN A 68 9.47 3.10 -1.28
N ALA A 69 8.43 2.66 -1.99
CA ALA A 69 8.43 2.63 -3.45
C ALA A 69 8.47 4.05 -4.05
N ASN A 70 7.77 5.02 -3.46
CA ASN A 70 7.78 6.41 -3.94
C ASN A 70 9.05 7.17 -3.55
N LYS A 71 9.58 6.93 -2.34
CA LYS A 71 10.81 7.57 -1.86
C LYS A 71 12.05 7.08 -2.63
N ASN A 72 12.03 5.85 -3.12
CA ASN A 72 13.11 5.23 -3.87
C ASN A 72 12.66 5.00 -5.33
N PRO A 73 12.69 6.03 -6.19
CA PRO A 73 12.20 5.91 -7.56
C PRO A 73 13.05 4.92 -8.37
N PRO A 74 12.47 4.33 -9.44
CA PRO A 74 13.19 3.38 -10.29
C PRO A 74 14.42 3.99 -10.94
N GLN A 75 15.50 3.21 -11.04
CA GLN A 75 16.77 3.67 -11.61
C GLN A 75 17.09 2.94 -12.91
N LEU A 76 17.32 3.68 -13.98
CA LEU A 76 17.79 3.12 -15.25
C LEU A 76 19.27 2.72 -15.13
N ARG A 77 19.55 1.43 -15.27
CA ARG A 77 20.88 0.85 -15.41
C ARG A 77 21.13 0.55 -16.89
N ARG A 78 21.85 1.44 -17.58
CA ARG A 78 22.16 1.25 -19.00
C ARG A 78 23.31 0.29 -19.24
N PHE A 79 24.27 0.28 -18.32
CA PHE A 79 25.48 -0.53 -18.41
C PHE A 79 25.76 -1.21 -17.07
N ASP A 80 26.39 -2.38 -17.13
CA ASP A 80 26.92 -3.06 -15.96
C ASP A 80 28.28 -2.47 -15.53
N LYS A 81 28.88 -3.05 -14.48
CA LYS A 81 30.18 -2.61 -13.94
C LYS A 81 31.37 -2.86 -14.87
N TYR A 82 31.19 -3.65 -15.94
CA TYR A 82 32.22 -3.95 -16.94
C TYR A 82 32.03 -3.14 -18.24
N GLY A 83 31.01 -2.27 -18.30
CA GLY A 83 30.70 -1.46 -19.47
C GLY A 83 29.86 -2.19 -20.53
N GLN A 84 29.31 -3.36 -20.21
CA GLN A 84 28.40 -4.09 -21.09
C GLN A 84 26.99 -3.50 -20.98
N ARG A 85 26.29 -3.34 -22.12
CA ARG A 85 24.95 -2.75 -22.17
C ARG A 85 23.90 -3.73 -21.65
N ILE A 86 23.02 -3.27 -20.75
CA ILE A 86 21.95 -4.07 -20.13
C ILE A 86 20.55 -3.44 -20.29
N ASP A 87 20.44 -2.10 -20.31
CA ASP A 87 19.16 -1.37 -20.43
C ASP A 87 18.03 -1.83 -19.47
N GLU A 88 18.38 -2.13 -18.22
CA GLU A 88 17.43 -2.55 -17.20
C GLU A 88 16.98 -1.39 -16.31
N VAL A 89 15.80 -1.51 -15.70
CA VAL A 89 15.32 -0.58 -14.66
C VAL A 89 15.28 -1.33 -13.34
N GLU A 90 16.04 -0.84 -12.37
CA GLU A 90 16.08 -1.37 -11.02
C GLU A 90 15.00 -0.69 -10.16
N PHE A 91 14.18 -1.48 -9.47
CA PHE A 91 13.13 -1.01 -8.58
C PHE A 91 13.45 -1.37 -7.13
N HIS A 92 12.98 -0.53 -6.20
CA HIS A 92 13.05 -0.87 -4.79
C HIS A 92 12.19 -2.11 -4.47
N PRO A 93 12.60 -3.03 -3.56
CA PRO A 93 11.84 -4.26 -3.25
C PRO A 93 10.38 -4.02 -2.86
N ALA A 94 10.08 -2.87 -2.25
CA ALA A 94 8.71 -2.48 -1.90
C ALA A 94 7.78 -2.37 -3.11
N TYR A 95 8.29 -1.93 -4.27
CA TYR A 95 7.53 -1.91 -5.51
C TYR A 95 7.10 -3.33 -5.91
N HIS A 96 8.01 -4.29 -5.85
CA HIS A 96 7.69 -5.69 -6.20
C HIS A 96 6.71 -6.33 -5.20
N LYS A 97 6.77 -5.97 -3.91
CA LYS A 97 5.76 -6.39 -2.93
C LYS A 97 4.36 -5.86 -3.27
N LEU A 98 4.25 -4.58 -3.66
CA LEU A 98 2.99 -3.99 -4.11
C LEU A 98 2.47 -4.65 -5.39
N MET A 99 3.35 -4.91 -6.35
CA MET A 99 3.00 -5.61 -7.60
C MET A 99 2.49 -7.02 -7.32
N ALA A 100 3.21 -7.80 -6.51
CA ALA A 100 2.80 -9.15 -6.13
C ALA A 100 1.45 -9.15 -5.40
N PHE A 101 1.24 -8.19 -4.49
CA PHE A 101 -0.03 -8.01 -3.80
C PHE A 101 -1.18 -7.69 -4.76
N GLY A 102 -1.03 -6.69 -5.63
CA GLY A 102 -2.09 -6.29 -6.57
C GLY A 102 -2.42 -7.38 -7.61
N ILE A 103 -1.38 -8.03 -8.15
CA ILE A 103 -1.56 -9.16 -9.09
C ILE A 103 -2.22 -10.34 -8.38
N GLY A 104 -1.76 -10.71 -7.19
CA GLY A 104 -2.35 -11.80 -6.39
C GLY A 104 -3.80 -11.53 -5.99
N ALA A 105 -4.15 -10.26 -5.77
CA ALA A 105 -5.53 -9.82 -5.55
C ALA A 105 -6.34 -9.70 -6.85
N GLY A 106 -5.78 -10.01 -8.02
CA GLY A 106 -6.44 -10.02 -9.32
C GLY A 106 -6.78 -8.63 -9.88
N VAL A 107 -6.14 -7.55 -9.41
CA VAL A 107 -6.39 -6.18 -9.89
C VAL A 107 -6.21 -6.06 -11.41
N SER A 108 -5.27 -6.82 -11.98
CA SER A 108 -4.97 -6.82 -13.41
C SER A 108 -5.73 -7.87 -14.23
N SER A 109 -6.49 -8.78 -13.59
CA SER A 109 -7.03 -9.96 -14.29
C SER A 109 -8.46 -10.35 -13.93
N ALA A 110 -9.07 -9.80 -12.87
CA ALA A 110 -10.34 -10.29 -12.32
C ALA A 110 -11.53 -10.25 -13.29
N ALA A 111 -11.50 -9.44 -14.34
CA ALA A 111 -12.55 -9.40 -15.36
C ALA A 111 -12.40 -10.50 -16.44
N TRP A 112 -11.25 -11.17 -16.48
CA TRP A 112 -10.86 -12.11 -17.54
C TRP A 112 -10.64 -13.55 -17.03
N THR A 113 -10.85 -13.78 -15.73
CA THR A 113 -10.72 -15.07 -15.04
C THR A 113 -12.01 -15.40 -14.31
#